data_AF-Q8X1D4-F1
#
_entry.id   AF-Q8X1D4-F1
#
_cell.length_a   1.000
_cell.length_b   1.000
_cell.length_c   1.000
_cell.angle_alpha   90.00
_cell.angle_beta   90.00
_cell.angle_gamma   90.00
#
_symmetry.space_group_name_H-M   'P 1'
#
loop_
_entity.id
_entity.type
_entity.pdbx_description
1 polymer ?
#
loop_
_entity_poly.entity_id
_entity_poly.type
_entity_poly.pdbx_seq_one_letter_code
_entity_poly.pdbx_strand_id
1 'polypeptide(L)'
;MFFHKPLLLAASLSLFLCLFPFASAGRIDRGQLRFSKRSPAPSSEKKDSALGMLHAKWSANNKRAPPSIPPTGYTTITSTLKILPEDAMPLGECYCPRTLDEESQGISGACAEKFVASAKKTAKCTFLTSTEATCLEEGGKANLSDGDTAWWQMAFCKRCQDAGGISNALYPSCAAQMPQD
;
A
#
# COMPACT_ATOMS: atom_id res chain seq x y z
N MET A 1 -30.25 -31.48 -48.08
CA MET A 1 -31.11 -31.79 -46.92
C MET A 1 -30.59 -30.96 -45.75
N PHE A 2 -31.04 -29.71 -45.64
CA PHE A 2 -32.16 -29.23 -44.79
C PHE A 2 -31.84 -29.30 -43.27
N PHE A 3 -31.44 -28.14 -42.71
CA PHE A 3 -31.80 -27.49 -41.42
C PHE A 3 -31.84 -28.31 -40.09
N HIS A 4 -31.64 -27.81 -38.87
CA HIS A 4 -31.75 -26.48 -38.22
C HIS A 4 -30.88 -26.46 -36.94
N LYS A 5 -30.39 -25.28 -36.54
CA LYS A 5 -30.00 -24.94 -35.16
C LYS A 5 -31.26 -24.91 -34.25
N PRO A 6 -31.08 -25.04 -32.93
CA PRO A 6 -31.80 -24.14 -32.04
C PRO A 6 -30.86 -23.37 -31.10
N LEU A 7 -31.01 -22.05 -31.15
CA LEU A 7 -30.71 -21.13 -30.06
C LEU A 7 -31.61 -21.49 -28.86
N LEU A 8 -31.02 -21.56 -27.66
CA LEU A 8 -31.77 -21.43 -26.40
C LEU A 8 -31.21 -20.24 -25.62
N LEU A 9 -32.04 -19.20 -25.59
CA LEU A 9 -32.07 -18.10 -24.64
C LEU A 9 -32.56 -18.61 -23.28
N ALA A 10 -31.98 -18.08 -22.19
CA ALA A 10 -32.63 -17.64 -20.93
C ALA A 10 -31.55 -17.58 -19.84
N ALA A 11 -31.11 -16.40 -19.40
CA ALA A 11 -31.74 -15.57 -18.38
C ALA A 11 -31.75 -16.24 -16.98
N SER A 12 -30.77 -15.90 -16.14
CA SER A 12 -30.89 -16.01 -14.68
C SER A 12 -30.17 -14.84 -14.00
N LEU A 13 -30.83 -13.68 -14.01
CA LEU A 13 -30.53 -12.54 -13.15
C LEU A 13 -30.99 -12.93 -11.73
N SER A 14 -30.11 -13.56 -10.95
CA SER A 14 -30.43 -13.89 -9.56
C SER A 14 -30.17 -12.68 -8.67
N LEU A 15 -31.24 -11.93 -8.46
CA LEU A 15 -31.41 -10.90 -7.45
C LEU A 15 -31.25 -11.55 -6.05
N PHE A 16 -30.08 -11.46 -5.44
CA PHE A 16 -29.91 -11.74 -4.00
C PHE A 16 -29.64 -10.43 -3.25
N LEU A 17 -30.68 -9.61 -3.14
CA LEU A 17 -30.78 -8.54 -2.16
C LEU A 17 -31.18 -9.17 -0.82
N CYS A 18 -30.23 -9.76 -0.11
CA CYS A 18 -30.43 -10.13 1.29
C CYS A 18 -30.11 -8.94 2.19
N LEU A 19 -31.19 -8.22 2.48
CA LEU A 19 -31.51 -7.46 3.67
C LEU A 19 -30.68 -7.86 4.91
N PHE A 20 -29.73 -7.02 5.32
CA PHE A 20 -29.24 -7.04 6.69
C PHE A 20 -29.99 -5.96 7.50
N PRO A 21 -30.71 -6.34 8.57
CA PRO A 21 -31.48 -5.41 9.38
C PRO A 21 -30.56 -4.50 10.20
N PHE A 22 -30.84 -3.20 10.14
CA PHE A 22 -30.33 -2.20 11.07
C PHE A 22 -30.80 -2.56 12.49
N ALA A 23 -29.91 -3.13 13.30
CA ALA A 23 -30.08 -3.17 14.75
C ALA A 23 -29.76 -1.79 15.33
N SER A 24 -30.78 -0.93 15.35
CA SER A 24 -30.83 0.27 16.18
C SER A 24 -31.04 -0.16 17.64
N ALA A 25 -30.03 0.03 18.48
CA ALA A 25 -30.19 -0.01 19.93
C ALA A 25 -29.95 1.40 20.48
N GLY A 26 -31.05 2.10 20.75
CA GLY A 26 -31.02 3.33 21.52
C GLY A 26 -30.75 3.05 22.99
N ARG A 27 -29.89 3.86 23.60
CA ARG A 27 -30.12 4.43 24.92
C ARG A 27 -29.58 5.85 24.94
N ILE A 28 -30.51 6.79 24.95
CA ILE A 28 -30.30 8.18 25.34
C ILE A 28 -30.23 8.17 26.86
N ASP A 29 -29.05 8.35 27.44
CA ASP A 29 -28.94 8.75 28.86
C ASP A 29 -28.79 10.28 28.90
N ARG A 30 -29.86 10.91 29.38
CA ARG A 30 -30.02 12.36 29.49
C ARG A 30 -30.06 12.69 30.97
N GLY A 31 -28.90 12.78 31.61
CA GLY A 31 -28.88 13.07 33.05
C GLY A 31 -27.52 13.25 33.71
N GLN A 32 -26.76 14.30 33.38
CA GLN A 32 -26.10 15.12 34.40
C GLN A 32 -25.50 16.41 33.81
N LEU A 33 -26.32 17.46 33.82
CA LEU A 33 -25.84 18.83 33.89
C LEU A 33 -25.34 19.09 35.32
N ARG A 34 -24.03 19.10 35.53
CA ARG A 34 -23.43 19.98 36.53
C ARG A 34 -22.49 20.93 35.82
N PHE A 35 -22.95 22.17 35.71
CA PHE A 35 -22.14 23.33 35.40
C PHE A 35 -20.95 23.39 36.36
N SER A 36 -19.74 23.15 35.85
CA SER A 36 -18.53 23.67 36.47
C SER A 36 -17.83 24.53 35.44
N LYS A 37 -17.94 25.83 35.66
CA LYS A 37 -17.42 26.91 34.84
C LYS A 37 -15.92 27.02 35.08
N ARG A 38 -15.10 26.50 34.16
CA ARG A 38 -13.72 26.97 33.90
C ARG A 38 -13.22 26.46 32.55
N SER A 39 -13.07 27.36 31.59
CA SER A 39 -12.22 27.16 30.41
C SER A 39 -10.88 27.90 30.63
N PRO A 40 -9.80 27.59 29.86
CA PRO A 40 -9.60 26.48 28.94
C PRO A 40 -8.39 25.61 29.35
N ALA A 41 -8.49 24.30 29.18
CA ALA A 41 -7.30 23.44 29.03
C ALA A 41 -7.05 23.23 27.53
N PRO A 42 -5.82 23.38 27.02
CA PRO A 42 -5.43 22.71 25.79
C PRO A 42 -5.07 21.27 26.16
N SER A 43 -6.07 20.40 26.32
CA SER A 43 -5.80 18.97 26.37
C SER A 43 -5.52 18.50 24.94
N SER A 44 -4.25 18.27 24.65
CA SER A 44 -3.79 17.57 23.48
C SER A 44 -4.47 16.19 23.40
N GLU A 45 -5.55 16.07 22.63
CA GLU A 45 -5.86 14.80 22.00
C GLU A 45 -4.86 14.60 20.87
N LYS A 46 -3.67 14.14 21.27
CA LYS A 46 -2.69 13.61 20.35
C LYS A 46 -3.23 12.26 19.92
N LYS A 47 -4.04 12.24 18.86
CA LYS A 47 -4.19 11.03 18.05
C LYS A 47 -2.83 10.79 17.44
N ASP A 48 -2.01 10.00 18.12
CA ASP A 48 -0.77 9.45 17.57
C ASP A 48 -1.18 8.50 16.42
N SER A 49 -1.56 9.08 15.27
CA SER A 49 -1.71 8.30 14.05
C SER A 49 -0.36 7.64 13.80
N ALA A 50 -0.39 6.35 13.45
CA ALA A 50 0.80 5.60 13.08
C ALA A 50 1.65 6.35 12.02
N LEU A 51 0.99 7.15 11.18
CA LEU A 51 1.58 8.08 10.24
C LEU A 51 2.48 9.14 10.91
N GLY A 52 2.04 9.75 12.01
CA GLY A 52 2.84 10.69 12.80
C GLY A 52 4.01 10.02 13.52
N MET A 53 3.84 8.77 13.99
CA MET A 53 4.91 8.02 14.64
C MET A 53 5.97 7.52 13.66
N LEU A 54 5.56 7.09 12.45
CA LEU A 54 6.46 6.72 11.36
C LEU A 54 7.18 7.93 10.77
N HIS A 55 6.47 9.06 10.59
CA HIS A 55 7.08 10.31 10.15
C HIS A 55 8.08 10.84 11.18
N ALA A 56 7.78 10.75 12.48
CA ALA A 56 8.74 11.10 13.53
C ALA A 56 9.94 10.15 13.60
N LYS A 57 9.74 8.84 13.41
CA LYS A 57 10.82 7.84 13.41
C LYS A 57 11.72 7.94 12.18
N TRP A 58 11.16 8.27 11.02
CA TRP A 58 11.91 8.57 9.80
C TRP A 58 12.63 9.92 9.89
N SER A 59 11.93 10.99 10.29
CA SER A 59 12.51 12.33 10.40
C SER A 59 13.63 12.41 11.46
N ALA A 60 13.54 11.61 12.53
CA ALA A 60 14.62 11.45 13.51
C ALA A 60 15.86 10.72 12.94
N ASN A 61 15.65 9.75 12.04
CA ASN A 61 16.73 9.03 11.37
C ASN A 61 17.30 9.78 10.16
N ASN A 62 16.57 10.73 9.57
CA ASN A 62 16.87 11.29 8.26
C ASN A 62 17.47 12.70 8.24
N LYS A 63 18.05 13.19 9.35
CA LYS A 63 18.94 14.37 9.28
C LYS A 63 20.23 14.09 8.50
N ARG A 64 20.48 12.83 8.10
CA ARG A 64 21.55 12.40 7.19
C ARG A 64 21.47 10.89 6.89
N ALA A 65 20.31 10.30 6.59
CA ALA A 65 20.33 8.92 6.10
C ALA A 65 20.86 8.96 4.65
N PRO A 66 22.01 8.35 4.34
CA PRO A 66 22.42 8.20 2.94
C PRO A 66 21.32 7.44 2.18
N PRO A 67 21.17 7.66 0.85
CA PRO A 67 20.29 6.81 0.05
C PRO A 67 20.61 5.35 0.38
N SER A 68 19.57 4.54 0.62
CA SER A 68 19.73 3.12 0.91
C SER A 68 20.52 2.52 -0.24
N ILE A 69 21.83 2.28 -0.02
CA ILE A 69 22.66 1.63 -1.02
C ILE A 69 22.00 0.27 -1.25
N PRO A 70 21.49 -0.02 -2.46
CA PRO A 70 20.85 -1.29 -2.72
C PRO A 70 21.84 -2.38 -2.34
N PRO A 71 21.46 -3.40 -1.55
CA PRO A 71 22.35 -4.50 -1.26
C PRO A 71 22.87 -5.05 -2.59
N THR A 72 24.18 -5.33 -2.66
CA THR A 72 24.79 -5.90 -3.88
C THR A 72 24.05 -7.16 -4.30
N GLY A 73 23.79 -7.30 -5.59
CA GLY A 73 22.95 -8.37 -6.14
C GLY A 73 21.45 -8.12 -6.07
N TYR A 74 20.99 -6.90 -5.74
CA TYR A 74 19.57 -6.56 -5.74
C TYR A 74 19.25 -5.35 -6.61
N THR A 75 18.04 -5.35 -7.16
CA THR A 75 17.36 -4.16 -7.63
C THR A 75 16.36 -3.70 -6.57
N THR A 76 16.51 -2.46 -6.12
CA THR A 76 15.59 -1.82 -5.20
C THR A 76 14.48 -1.12 -5.97
N ILE A 77 13.24 -1.35 -5.55
CA ILE A 77 12.06 -0.69 -6.11
C ILE A 77 11.34 0.05 -5.00
N THR A 78 11.13 1.35 -5.18
CA THR A 78 10.32 2.17 -4.27
C THR A 78 9.05 2.62 -4.97
N SER A 79 8.00 2.89 -4.18
CA SER A 79 6.74 3.40 -4.74
C SER A 79 6.15 4.50 -3.89
N THR A 80 5.60 5.53 -4.52
CA THR A 80 4.95 6.68 -3.87
C THR A 80 3.59 6.94 -4.53
N LEU A 81 2.66 7.56 -3.80
CA LEU A 81 1.39 8.01 -4.38
C LEU A 81 1.56 9.39 -5.03
N LYS A 82 1.02 9.55 -6.24
CA LYS A 82 1.06 10.82 -6.98
C LYS A 82 0.41 12.01 -6.26
N ILE A 83 -0.56 11.72 -5.40
CA ILE A 83 -1.29 12.73 -4.62
C ILE A 83 -0.49 13.25 -3.41
N LEU A 84 0.62 12.59 -3.06
CA LEU A 84 1.49 12.99 -1.98
C LEU A 84 2.57 13.95 -2.48
N PRO A 85 3.10 14.83 -1.61
CA PRO A 85 4.24 15.65 -1.97
C PRO A 85 5.49 14.80 -2.23
N GLU A 86 6.46 15.36 -2.96
CA GLU A 86 7.66 14.63 -3.42
C GLU A 86 8.57 14.14 -2.27
N ASP A 87 8.52 14.80 -1.12
CA ASP A 87 9.23 14.44 0.11
C ASP A 87 8.46 13.44 0.99
N ALA A 88 7.29 12.98 0.54
CA ALA A 88 6.53 11.98 1.27
C ALA A 88 7.27 10.64 1.34
N MET A 89 7.06 9.96 2.47
CA MET A 89 7.56 8.61 2.66
C MET A 89 6.97 7.67 1.59
N PRO A 90 7.78 6.81 0.97
CA PRO A 90 7.26 5.82 0.04
C PRO A 90 6.28 4.86 0.73
N LEU A 91 5.39 4.28 -0.07
CA LEU A 91 4.49 3.20 0.32
C LEU A 91 5.26 1.96 0.74
N GLY A 92 6.44 1.75 0.16
CA GLY A 92 7.26 0.60 0.45
C GLY A 92 8.56 0.60 -0.33
N GLU A 93 9.40 -0.34 0.05
CA GLU A 93 10.66 -0.66 -0.63
C GLU A 93 10.72 -2.17 -0.83
N CYS A 94 11.03 -2.59 -2.05
CA CYS A 94 11.11 -3.98 -2.47
C CYS A 94 12.52 -4.29 -2.95
N TYR A 95 13.13 -5.34 -2.41
CA TYR A 95 14.42 -5.85 -2.84
C TYR A 95 14.21 -7.06 -3.75
N CYS A 96 14.52 -6.88 -5.02
CA CYS A 96 14.44 -7.93 -6.02
C CYS A 96 15.83 -8.55 -6.22
N PRO A 97 16.04 -9.84 -5.91
CA PRO A 97 17.32 -10.48 -6.13
C PRO A 97 17.63 -10.56 -7.63
N ARG A 98 18.90 -10.40 -7.96
CA ARG A 98 19.50 -10.63 -9.28
C ARG A 98 20.37 -11.86 -9.22
N THR A 99 20.39 -12.59 -10.32
CA THR A 99 21.36 -13.65 -10.57
C THR A 99 22.71 -13.05 -10.97
N LEU A 100 23.78 -13.83 -10.80
CA LEU A 100 25.13 -13.41 -11.22
C LEU A 100 25.20 -13.06 -12.71
N ASP A 101 24.40 -13.74 -13.55
CA ASP A 101 24.30 -13.44 -14.98
C ASP A 101 23.65 -12.06 -15.21
N GLU A 102 22.51 -11.79 -14.57
CA GLU A 102 21.84 -10.48 -14.63
C GLU A 102 22.73 -9.36 -14.10
N GLU A 103 23.49 -9.60 -13.03
CA GLU A 103 24.52 -8.68 -12.51
C GLU A 103 25.60 -8.38 -13.56
N SER A 104 26.17 -9.43 -14.16
CA SER A 104 27.22 -9.30 -15.17
C SER A 104 26.77 -8.56 -16.44
N GLN A 105 25.49 -8.69 -16.80
CA GLN A 105 24.88 -8.01 -17.94
C GLN A 105 24.43 -6.58 -17.61
N GLY A 106 24.44 -6.19 -16.33
CA GLY A 106 24.01 -4.86 -15.92
C GLY A 106 22.50 -4.62 -16.09
N ILE A 107 21.66 -5.65 -16.02
CA ILE A 107 20.19 -5.56 -16.19
C ILE A 107 19.42 -5.74 -14.87
N SER A 108 18.25 -5.15 -14.72
CA SER A 108 17.49 -5.15 -13.45
C SER A 108 16.95 -6.52 -12.98
N GLY A 109 16.97 -7.51 -13.86
CA GLY A 109 16.60 -8.89 -13.55
C GLY A 109 15.09 -9.16 -13.50
N ALA A 110 14.75 -10.44 -13.57
CA ALA A 110 13.40 -10.92 -13.79
C ALA A 110 12.41 -10.56 -12.66
N CYS A 111 12.88 -10.51 -11.41
CA CYS A 111 12.04 -10.08 -10.29
C CYS A 111 11.55 -8.64 -10.48
N ALA A 112 12.47 -7.73 -10.80
CA ALA A 112 12.13 -6.32 -10.93
C ALA A 112 11.22 -6.06 -12.13
N GLU A 113 11.46 -6.77 -13.23
CA GLU A 113 10.59 -6.72 -14.41
C GLU A 113 9.17 -7.22 -14.10
N LYS A 114 9.03 -8.34 -13.36
CA LYS A 114 7.72 -8.86 -12.93
C LYS A 114 6.99 -7.86 -12.03
N PHE A 115 7.69 -7.27 -11.07
CA PHE A 115 7.12 -6.24 -10.20
C PHE A 115 6.59 -5.07 -11.04
N VAL A 116 7.44 -4.50 -11.90
CA VAL A 116 7.09 -3.35 -12.73
C VAL A 116 5.96 -3.68 -13.70
N ALA A 117 5.96 -4.86 -14.31
CA ALA A 117 4.87 -5.32 -15.17
C ALA A 117 3.53 -5.38 -14.43
N SER A 118 3.52 -5.86 -13.19
CA SER A 118 2.31 -5.84 -12.36
C SER A 118 1.92 -4.42 -11.94
N ALA A 119 2.89 -3.57 -11.63
CA ALA A 119 2.68 -2.22 -11.14
C ALA A 119 2.12 -1.27 -12.20
N LYS A 120 2.50 -1.47 -13.48
CA LYS A 120 2.05 -0.65 -14.62
C LYS A 120 0.53 -0.54 -14.79
N LYS A 121 -0.25 -1.39 -14.13
CA LYS A 121 -1.72 -1.32 -14.11
C LYS A 121 -2.24 -0.12 -13.31
N THR A 122 -1.50 0.31 -12.29
CA THR A 122 -1.90 1.38 -11.36
C THR A 122 -0.82 2.43 -11.15
N ALA A 123 0.38 2.22 -11.70
CA ALA A 123 1.54 3.09 -11.50
C ALA A 123 2.29 3.38 -12.80
N LYS A 124 2.98 4.52 -12.81
CA LYS A 124 4.04 4.82 -13.76
C LYS A 124 5.38 4.47 -13.13
N CYS A 125 6.02 3.43 -13.65
CA CYS A 125 7.31 2.97 -13.15
C CYS A 125 8.45 3.31 -14.10
N THR A 126 9.56 3.77 -13.54
CA THR A 126 10.78 4.15 -14.25
C THR A 126 11.98 3.47 -13.58
N PHE A 127 12.81 2.80 -14.37
CA PHE A 127 14.14 2.39 -13.91
C PHE A 127 15.07 3.59 -13.98
N LEU A 128 15.62 4.00 -12.84
CA LEU A 128 16.61 5.06 -12.76
C LEU A 128 18.00 4.51 -13.09
N THR A 129 18.27 3.28 -12.64
CA THR A 129 19.47 2.51 -12.94
C THR A 129 19.08 1.03 -13.10
N SER A 130 20.05 0.15 -13.35
CA SER A 130 19.80 -1.29 -13.31
C SER A 130 19.54 -1.84 -11.90
N THR A 131 19.90 -1.10 -10.85
CA THR A 131 19.68 -1.50 -9.45
C THR A 131 18.60 -0.68 -8.76
N GLU A 132 17.94 0.24 -9.47
CA GLU A 132 16.95 1.14 -8.88
C GLU A 132 15.77 1.42 -9.82
N ALA A 133 14.57 1.22 -9.30
CA ALA A 133 13.32 1.63 -9.95
C ALA A 133 12.41 2.41 -8.99
N THR A 134 11.67 3.35 -9.55
CA THR A 134 10.66 4.12 -8.82
C THR A 134 9.31 3.96 -9.51
N CYS A 135 8.24 3.82 -8.72
CA CYS A 135 6.88 3.67 -9.21
C CYS A 135 5.96 4.72 -8.60
N LEU A 136 5.42 5.59 -9.44
CA LEU A 136 4.45 6.60 -9.05
C LEU A 136 3.03 6.05 -9.25
N GLU A 137 2.35 5.70 -8.17
CA GLU A 137 0.99 5.15 -8.17
C GLU A 137 -0.02 6.25 -8.52
N GLU A 138 -0.77 6.01 -9.60
CA GLU A 138 -1.85 6.86 -10.09
C GLU A 138 -3.17 6.37 -9.47
N GLY A 139 -3.37 6.72 -8.20
CA GLY A 139 -4.57 6.36 -7.46
C GLY A 139 -4.64 7.07 -6.11
N GLY A 140 -5.56 6.60 -5.27
CA GLY A 140 -5.80 7.16 -3.95
C GLY A 140 -6.73 8.37 -3.99
N LYS A 141 -6.91 8.98 -2.81
CA LYS A 141 -7.75 10.15 -2.60
C LYS A 141 -6.96 11.19 -1.83
N ALA A 142 -7.17 12.48 -2.11
CA ALA A 142 -6.38 13.58 -1.54
C ALA A 142 -6.24 13.51 0.00
N ASN A 143 -7.27 13.00 0.69
CA ASN A 143 -7.25 12.74 2.12
C ASN A 143 -7.15 11.23 2.38
N LEU A 144 -5.93 10.69 2.35
CA LEU A 144 -5.68 9.30 2.74
C LEU A 144 -5.96 9.13 4.24
N SER A 145 -6.83 8.19 4.57
CA SER A 145 -6.94 7.70 5.95
C SER A 145 -5.80 6.71 6.24
N ASP A 146 -5.58 6.43 7.53
CA ASP A 146 -4.63 5.38 7.95
C ASP A 146 -4.94 4.03 7.29
N GLY A 147 -6.23 3.72 7.07
CA GLY A 147 -6.68 2.50 6.37
C GLY A 147 -6.35 2.50 4.87
N ASP A 148 -6.43 3.64 4.19
CA ASP A 148 -6.05 3.72 2.76
C ASP A 148 -4.54 3.55 2.61
N THR A 149 -3.76 4.19 3.47
CA THR A 149 -2.30 4.06 3.49
C THR A 149 -1.92 2.60 3.72
N ALA A 150 -2.49 1.95 4.74
CA ALA A 150 -2.24 0.54 5.03
C ALA A 150 -2.59 -0.35 3.83
N TRP A 151 -3.72 -0.11 3.15
CA TRP A 151 -4.09 -0.84 1.95
C TRP A 151 -3.06 -0.70 0.82
N TRP A 152 -2.59 0.52 0.54
CA TRP A 152 -1.57 0.77 -0.49
C TRP A 152 -0.24 0.11 -0.15
N GLN A 153 0.18 0.17 1.11
CA GLN A 153 1.37 -0.53 1.58
C GLN A 153 1.19 -2.05 1.38
N MET A 154 0.10 -2.65 1.85
CA MET A 154 -0.16 -4.08 1.66
C MET A 154 -0.19 -4.50 0.19
N ALA A 155 -0.79 -3.68 -0.69
CA ALA A 155 -0.82 -3.93 -2.12
C ALA A 155 0.59 -3.92 -2.73
N PHE A 156 1.44 -2.98 -2.30
CA PHE A 156 2.85 -2.94 -2.66
C PHE A 156 3.60 -4.20 -2.18
N CYS A 157 3.47 -4.55 -0.89
CA CYS A 157 4.18 -5.69 -0.31
C CYS A 157 3.81 -7.00 -1.01
N LYS A 158 2.50 -7.20 -1.25
CA LYS A 158 2.01 -8.34 -2.00
C LYS A 158 2.62 -8.42 -3.40
N ARG A 159 2.67 -7.30 -4.12
CA ARG A 159 3.27 -7.25 -5.46
C ARG A 159 4.77 -7.60 -5.44
N CYS A 160 5.48 -7.15 -4.42
CA CYS A 160 6.89 -7.49 -4.20
C CYS A 160 7.07 -9.00 -4.01
N GLN A 161 6.29 -9.60 -3.12
CA GLN A 161 6.34 -11.04 -2.86
C GLN A 161 5.93 -11.87 -4.08
N ASP A 162 4.84 -11.50 -4.77
CA ASP A 162 4.36 -12.18 -5.97
C ASP A 162 5.40 -12.13 -7.11
N ALA A 163 6.27 -11.12 -7.13
CA ALA A 163 7.39 -11.00 -8.07
C ALA A 163 8.62 -11.85 -7.67
N GLY A 164 8.64 -12.40 -6.45
CA GLY A 164 9.78 -13.12 -5.87
C GLY A 164 10.77 -12.21 -5.11
N GLY A 165 10.36 -10.99 -4.77
CA GLY A 165 11.16 -10.03 -4.01
C GLY A 165 10.87 -10.05 -2.51
N ILE A 166 11.65 -9.27 -1.77
CA ILE A 166 11.55 -9.13 -0.31
C ILE A 166 11.16 -7.69 0.01
N SER A 167 10.03 -7.50 0.69
CA SER A 167 9.63 -6.17 1.14
C SER A 167 10.39 -5.74 2.39
N ASN A 168 10.77 -4.46 2.46
CA ASN A 168 11.43 -3.91 3.64
C ASN A 168 10.49 -3.95 4.86
N ALA A 169 10.96 -4.56 5.95
CA ALA A 169 10.19 -4.73 7.19
C ALA A 169 9.92 -3.42 7.95
N LEU A 170 10.57 -2.30 7.57
CA LEU A 170 10.26 -0.97 8.11
C LEU A 170 8.81 -0.54 7.80
N TYR A 171 8.17 -1.16 6.80
CA TYR A 171 6.77 -0.97 6.48
C TYR A 171 5.93 -2.04 7.20
N PRO A 172 5.26 -1.72 8.32
CA PRO A 172 4.64 -2.73 9.19
C PRO A 172 3.55 -3.53 8.47
N SER A 173 2.91 -2.93 7.47
CA SER A 173 1.93 -3.58 6.59
C SER A 173 2.52 -4.74 5.77
N CYS A 174 3.84 -4.77 5.55
CA CYS A 174 4.54 -5.85 4.85
C CYS A 174 4.89 -7.02 5.76
N ALA A 175 5.15 -6.77 7.05
CA ALA A 175 5.53 -7.82 8.01
C ALA A 175 4.38 -8.77 8.33
N ALA A 176 3.13 -8.30 8.23
CA ALA A 176 1.93 -9.09 8.51
C ALA A 176 1.59 -10.14 7.42
N GLN A 177 2.30 -10.15 6.29
CA GLN A 177 2.05 -11.05 5.15
C GLN A 177 3.08 -12.17 5.02
N MET A 178 4.09 -12.25 5.90
CA MET A 178 5.00 -13.40 5.89
C MET A 178 4.25 -14.64 6.38
N PRO A 179 4.22 -15.76 5.62
CA PRO A 179 3.79 -17.02 6.18
C PRO A 179 4.68 -17.31 7.39
N GLN A 180 4.06 -17.53 8.55
CA GLN A 180 4.76 -18.17 9.67
C GLN A 180 4.86 -19.65 9.28
N ASP A 181 6.08 -20.09 8.98
CA ASP A 181 6.39 -21.51 8.78
C ASP A 181 5.99 -22.36 10.00
#